data_AF-A0A935TUT5-F1
#
_entry.id   AF-A0A935TUT5-F1
#
_cell.length_a   1.000
_cell.length_b   1.000
_cell.length_c   1.000
_cell.angle_alpha   90.00
_cell.angle_beta   90.00
_cell.angle_gamma   90.00
#
_symmetry.space_group_name_H-M   'P 1'
#
loop_
_entity.id
_entity.type
_entity.pdbx_description
1 polymer ?
#
loop_
_entity_poly.entity_id
_entity_poly.type
_entity_poly.pdbx_seq_one_letter_code
_entity_poly.pdbx_strand_id
1 'polypeptide(L)'
;MATDFELALFAQQLEEVLELPEARRWSLERDESVPLQIFVVMHSVSDPKEFYKARLRWRDLMKPPSLKFIDMTSDADNNPAAWPKCFGFRPGSLDACLPWTEEGHGLHPEWANSAANAFPKVAAPVQFALLHLQSSLDNSYQGRGP
;
A
#
# COMPACT_ATOMS: atom_id res chain seq x y z
N MET A 1 18.32 -6.02 -6.39
CA MET A 1 18.41 -6.05 -4.91
C MET A 1 18.45 -4.61 -4.46
N ALA A 2 17.80 -4.28 -3.34
CA ALA A 2 17.86 -2.94 -2.77
C ALA A 2 19.30 -2.61 -2.38
N THR A 3 19.70 -1.36 -2.58
CA THR A 3 21.00 -0.83 -2.15
C THR A 3 21.00 -0.49 -0.66
N ASP A 4 22.18 -0.41 -0.04
CA ASP A 4 22.31 0.01 1.36
C ASP A 4 21.71 1.42 1.59
N PHE A 5 21.84 2.29 0.59
CA PHE A 5 21.22 3.61 0.62
C PHE A 5 19.68 3.54 0.65
N GLU A 6 19.07 2.72 -0.22
CA GLU A 6 17.62 2.52 -0.20
C GLU A 6 17.15 1.91 1.12
N LEU A 7 17.90 0.97 1.69
CA LEU A 7 17.58 0.38 2.99
C LEU A 7 17.61 1.40 4.11
N ALA A 8 18.66 2.23 4.17
CA ALA A 8 18.78 3.29 5.17
C ALA A 8 17.66 4.34 5.01
N LEU A 9 17.38 4.77 3.77
CA LEU A 9 16.31 5.71 3.49
C LEU A 9 14.92 5.13 3.85
N PHE A 10 14.69 3.85 3.56
CA PHE A 10 13.45 3.17 3.93
C PHE A 10 13.25 3.13 5.44
N ALA A 11 14.30 2.77 6.20
CA ALA A 11 14.25 2.75 7.65
C ALA A 11 13.98 4.14 8.23
N GLN A 12 14.67 5.17 7.74
CA GLN A 12 14.42 6.56 8.14
C GLN A 12 12.96 6.97 7.86
N GLN A 13 12.43 6.67 6.68
CA GLN A 13 11.05 7.03 6.35
C GLN A 13 10.03 6.28 7.21
N LEU A 14 10.33 5.07 7.67
CA LEU A 14 9.45 4.35 8.61
C LEU A 14 9.37 5.06 9.97
N GLU A 15 10.45 5.68 10.43
CA GLU A 15 10.42 6.51 11.64
C GLU A 15 9.64 7.80 11.39
N GLU A 16 9.90 8.47 10.28
CA GLU A 16 9.25 9.75 9.92
C GLU A 16 7.73 9.62 9.77
N VAL A 17 7.23 8.51 9.18
CA VAL A 17 5.78 8.33 9.00
C VAL A 17 5.04 8.14 10.30
N LEU A 18 5.70 7.70 11.38
CA LEU A 18 5.06 7.54 12.68
C LEU A 18 4.77 8.88 13.37
N GLU A 19 5.44 9.95 12.96
CA GLU A 19 5.20 11.32 13.44
C GLU A 19 4.01 11.99 12.74
N LEU A 20 3.44 11.36 11.71
CA LEU A 20 2.29 11.90 10.98
C LEU A 20 1.00 11.79 11.82
N PRO A 21 0.09 12.79 11.77
CA PRO A 21 -1.20 12.71 12.44
C PRO A 21 -2.04 11.49 12.05
N GLU A 22 -1.92 11.02 10.80
CA GLU A 22 -2.61 9.84 10.27
C GLU A 22 -2.12 8.54 10.91
N ALA A 23 -0.86 8.50 11.38
CA ALA A 23 -0.21 7.30 11.92
C ALA A 23 -0.92 6.72 13.15
N ARG A 24 -1.71 7.54 13.87
CA ARG A 24 -2.58 7.09 14.97
C ARG A 24 -3.60 6.01 14.56
N ARG A 25 -3.84 5.82 13.26
CA ARG A 25 -4.75 4.79 12.70
C ARG A 25 -4.00 3.64 12.04
N TRP A 26 -2.69 3.61 12.16
CA TRP A 26 -1.83 2.62 11.51
C TRP A 26 -1.17 1.75 12.57
N SER A 27 -1.13 0.45 12.32
CA SER A 27 -0.18 -0.45 12.99
C SER A 27 0.80 -0.93 11.93
N LEU A 28 2.03 -0.42 11.97
CA LEU A 28 3.10 -0.79 11.04
C LEU A 28 3.90 -1.97 11.60
N GLU A 29 4.17 -2.95 10.74
CA GLU A 29 5.03 -4.09 11.04
C GLU A 29 6.07 -4.24 9.93
N ARG A 30 7.32 -4.45 10.33
CA ARG A 30 8.46 -4.61 9.43
C ARG A 30 8.86 -6.08 9.37
N ASP A 31 8.86 -6.64 8.17
CA ASP A 31 9.47 -7.94 7.88
C ASP A 31 10.93 -7.72 7.44
N GLU A 32 11.87 -8.00 8.33
CA GLU A 32 13.31 -7.84 8.05
C GLU A 32 13.84 -8.85 7.03
N SER A 33 13.11 -9.93 6.75
CA SER A 33 13.49 -10.89 5.72
C SER A 33 13.27 -10.36 4.30
N VAL A 34 12.49 -9.28 4.16
CA VAL A 34 12.19 -8.63 2.87
C VAL A 34 12.64 -7.16 2.89
N PRO A 35 13.74 -6.80 2.19
CA PRO A 35 14.40 -5.49 2.24
C PRO A 35 13.55 -4.22 2.14
N LEU A 36 12.46 -4.21 1.39
CA LEU A 36 11.63 -3.01 1.21
C LEU A 36 10.16 -3.40 1.27
N GLN A 37 9.75 -3.94 2.42
CA GLN A 37 8.39 -4.40 2.67
C GLN A 37 7.93 -3.99 4.06
N ILE A 38 6.66 -3.61 4.15
CA ILE A 38 5.96 -3.48 5.40
C ILE A 38 4.60 -4.15 5.30
N PHE A 39 4.09 -4.55 6.47
CA PHE A 39 2.67 -4.72 6.68
C PHE A 39 2.13 -3.48 7.39
N VAL A 40 0.91 -3.11 7.04
CA VAL A 40 0.18 -2.06 7.73
C VAL A 40 -1.25 -2.50 7.97
N VAL A 41 -1.70 -2.39 9.22
CA VAL A 41 -3.11 -2.53 9.56
C VAL A 41 -3.73 -1.14 9.60
N MET A 42 -4.80 -0.95 8.83
CA MET A 42 -5.57 0.30 8.76
C MET A 42 -7.07 0.02 8.82
N HIS A 43 -7.85 1.08 9.02
CA HIS A 43 -9.30 1.07 8.91
C HIS A 43 -9.79 2.32 8.16
N SER A 44 -11.03 2.27 7.66
CA SER A 44 -11.70 3.44 7.11
C SER A 44 -12.16 4.38 8.22
N VAL A 45 -12.22 5.68 7.95
CA VAL A 45 -12.92 6.65 8.82
C VAL A 45 -14.42 6.33 8.97
N SER A 46 -15.06 5.78 7.93
CA SER A 46 -16.50 5.47 7.93
C SER A 46 -16.85 4.18 8.66
N ASP A 47 -15.87 3.29 8.88
CA ASP A 47 -16.03 2.07 9.66
C ASP A 47 -14.75 1.75 10.46
N PRO A 48 -14.59 2.36 11.65
CA PRO A 48 -13.37 2.22 12.44
C PRO A 48 -13.24 0.87 13.16
N LYS A 49 -14.25 0.00 13.06
CA LYS A 49 -14.19 -1.36 13.62
C LYS A 49 -13.66 -2.38 12.62
N GLU A 50 -13.60 -2.00 11.35
CA GLU A 50 -13.23 -2.89 10.27
C GLU A 50 -11.78 -2.68 9.85
N PHE A 51 -10.94 -3.65 10.20
CA PHE A 51 -9.51 -3.60 9.96
C PHE A 51 -9.10 -4.41 8.71
N TYR A 52 -8.07 -3.91 8.04
CA TYR A 52 -7.45 -4.52 6.87
C TYR A 52 -5.93 -4.50 7.01
N LYS A 53 -5.28 -5.66 6.84
CA LYS A 53 -3.82 -5.78 6.77
C LYS A 53 -3.40 -5.70 5.30
N ALA A 54 -2.62 -4.69 4.96
CA ALA A 54 -2.02 -4.53 3.64
C ALA A 54 -0.52 -4.81 3.71
N ARG A 55 0.01 -5.49 2.70
CA ARG A 55 1.44 -5.62 2.41
C ARG A 55 1.79 -4.62 1.33
N LEU A 56 2.72 -3.72 1.63
CA LEU A 56 3.36 -2.84 0.66
C LEU A 56 4.79 -3.33 0.44
N ARG A 57 5.19 -3.50 -0.82
CA ARG A 57 6.54 -3.96 -1.18
C ARG A 57 7.11 -3.19 -2.36
N TRP A 58 8.33 -2.71 -2.24
CA TRP A 58 9.06 -2.06 -3.32
C TRP A 58 10.15 -2.99 -3.87
N ARG A 59 10.31 -3.00 -5.20
CA ARG A 59 11.49 -3.61 -5.85
C ARG A 59 12.68 -2.65 -5.91
N ASP A 60 12.36 -1.37 -6.09
CA ASP A 60 13.20 -0.18 -6.07
C ASP A 60 12.38 0.87 -5.31
N LEU A 61 12.98 1.49 -4.29
CA LEU A 61 12.27 2.36 -3.36
C LEU A 61 11.62 3.57 -4.07
N MET A 62 12.19 4.01 -5.20
CA MET A 62 11.71 5.16 -5.96
C MET A 62 10.73 4.77 -7.08
N LYS A 63 10.22 3.54 -7.08
CA LYS A 63 9.22 3.01 -8.01
C LYS A 63 7.88 2.76 -7.31
N PRO A 64 6.80 2.52 -8.07
CA PRO A 64 5.53 2.10 -7.48
C PRO A 64 5.69 0.87 -6.56
N PRO A 65 5.11 0.87 -5.35
CA PRO A 65 4.99 -0.34 -4.55
C PRO A 65 4.00 -1.33 -5.15
N SER A 66 4.27 -2.62 -4.95
CA SER A 66 3.26 -3.67 -4.99
C SER A 66 2.35 -3.56 -3.76
N LEU A 67 1.04 -3.68 -3.96
CA LEU A 67 0.02 -3.71 -2.91
C LEU A 67 -0.75 -5.04 -2.93
N LYS A 68 -0.79 -5.72 -1.78
CA LYS A 68 -1.67 -6.88 -1.55
C LYS A 68 -2.34 -6.77 -0.19
N PHE A 69 -3.56 -7.27 -0.06
CA PHE A 69 -4.20 -7.44 1.24
C PHE A 69 -4.01 -8.86 1.76
N ILE A 70 -3.81 -8.95 3.06
CA ILE A 70 -3.45 -10.17 3.78
C ILE A 70 -4.59 -10.51 4.73
N ASP A 71 -5.02 -11.75 4.70
CA ASP A 71 -5.97 -12.28 5.64
C ASP A 71 -5.35 -12.31 7.05
N MET A 72 -5.92 -11.58 8.00
CA MET A 72 -5.35 -11.46 9.35
C MET A 72 -5.47 -12.74 10.21
N THR A 73 -6.25 -13.74 9.76
CA THR A 73 -6.43 -14.99 10.51
C THR A 73 -5.51 -16.10 10.03
N SER A 74 -5.16 -16.09 8.73
CA SER A 74 -4.38 -17.14 8.07
C SER A 74 -3.06 -16.64 7.47
N ASP A 75 -2.81 -15.32 7.51
CA ASP A 75 -1.71 -14.62 6.83
C ASP A 75 -1.62 -14.89 5.31
N ALA A 76 -2.70 -15.38 4.71
CA ALA A 76 -2.78 -15.68 3.28
C ALA A 76 -3.07 -14.41 2.45
N ASP A 77 -2.44 -14.29 1.28
CA ASP A 77 -2.68 -13.19 0.33
C ASP A 77 -3.65 -13.56 -0.81
N ASN A 78 -4.34 -14.69 -0.66
CA ASN A 78 -5.23 -15.25 -1.67
C ASN A 78 -6.71 -15.25 -1.28
N ASN A 79 -7.08 -14.54 -0.21
CA ASN A 79 -8.47 -14.43 0.26
C ASN A 79 -9.11 -13.11 -0.21
N PRO A 80 -10.11 -13.12 -1.11
CA PRO A 80 -10.84 -11.92 -1.52
C PRO A 80 -11.51 -11.16 -0.35
N ALA A 81 -11.94 -11.88 0.70
CA ALA A 81 -12.54 -11.26 1.88
C ALA A 81 -11.51 -10.48 2.73
N ALA A 82 -10.20 -10.67 2.50
CA ALA A 82 -9.18 -9.84 3.13
C ALA A 82 -9.11 -8.43 2.52
N TRP A 83 -9.73 -8.20 1.37
CA TRP A 83 -9.67 -6.92 0.65
C TRP A 83 -10.83 -6.00 1.04
N PRO A 84 -10.61 -4.68 1.14
CA PRO A 84 -11.67 -3.70 1.16
C PRO A 84 -12.20 -3.46 -0.26
N LYS A 85 -13.49 -3.12 -0.37
CA LYS A 85 -14.09 -2.59 -1.60
C LYS A 85 -13.84 -1.09 -1.65
N CYS A 86 -12.78 -0.69 -2.33
CA CYS A 86 -12.46 0.71 -2.63
C CYS A 86 -12.25 0.91 -4.13
N PHE A 87 -12.20 2.17 -4.57
CA PHE A 87 -11.82 2.49 -5.94
C PHE A 87 -10.43 1.89 -6.28
N GLY A 88 -10.29 1.35 -7.49
CA GLY A 88 -9.06 0.72 -7.96
C GLY A 88 -8.74 -0.66 -7.38
N PHE A 89 -9.23 -1.01 -6.19
CA PHE A 89 -9.07 -2.37 -5.64
C PHE A 89 -9.95 -3.37 -6.38
N ARG A 90 -9.44 -4.59 -6.56
CA ARG A 90 -10.09 -5.68 -7.29
C ARG A 90 -10.03 -6.97 -6.44
N PRO A 91 -10.88 -7.09 -5.40
CA PRO A 91 -10.89 -8.27 -4.52
C PRO A 91 -10.98 -9.62 -5.26
N GLY A 92 -11.81 -9.69 -6.31
CA GLY A 92 -12.03 -10.92 -7.07
C GLY A 92 -10.82 -11.40 -7.89
N SER A 93 -9.91 -10.49 -8.26
CA SER A 93 -8.64 -10.82 -8.92
C SER A 93 -7.43 -10.65 -8.00
N LEU A 94 -7.67 -10.32 -6.72
CA LEU A 94 -6.66 -10.04 -5.71
C LEU A 94 -5.65 -8.98 -6.17
N ASP A 95 -6.13 -7.91 -6.82
CA ASP A 95 -5.30 -6.96 -7.54
C ASP A 95 -5.62 -5.48 -7.23
N ALA A 96 -4.66 -4.59 -7.49
CA ALA A 96 -4.80 -3.15 -7.27
C ALA A 96 -4.52 -2.37 -8.56
N CYS A 97 -5.58 -1.97 -9.26
CA CYS A 97 -5.52 -1.15 -10.47
C CYS A 97 -5.49 0.34 -10.07
N LEU A 98 -4.34 0.81 -9.58
CA LEU A 98 -4.14 2.18 -9.13
C LEU A 98 -2.86 2.77 -9.74
N PRO A 99 -2.85 4.05 -10.16
CA PRO A 99 -1.67 4.67 -10.77
C PRO A 99 -0.41 4.71 -9.89
N TRP A 100 -0.58 4.53 -8.57
CA TRP A 100 0.54 4.52 -7.64
C TRP A 100 1.08 3.12 -7.33
N THR A 101 0.49 2.05 -7.88
CA THR A 101 0.90 0.67 -7.59
C THR A 101 1.64 0.02 -8.75
N GLU A 102 2.51 -0.95 -8.44
CA GLU A 102 3.21 -1.78 -9.43
C GLU A 102 2.21 -2.54 -10.30
N GLU A 103 1.16 -3.09 -9.68
CA GLU A 103 0.11 -3.83 -10.36
C GLU A 103 -0.61 -2.99 -11.41
N GLY A 104 -0.94 -1.74 -11.08
CA GLY A 104 -1.58 -0.81 -12.00
C GLY A 104 -0.72 -0.54 -13.23
N HIS A 105 0.57 -0.30 -13.04
CA HIS A 105 1.53 -0.09 -14.14
C HIS A 105 1.81 -1.37 -14.95
N GLY A 106 1.71 -2.54 -14.34
CA GLY A 106 1.79 -3.82 -15.04
C GLY A 106 0.61 -4.04 -15.98
N LEU A 107 -0.60 -3.68 -15.55
CA LEU A 107 -1.82 -3.78 -16.34
C LEU A 107 -1.95 -2.67 -17.40
N HIS A 108 -1.46 -1.48 -17.08
CA HIS A 108 -1.54 -0.28 -17.92
C HIS A 108 -0.15 0.31 -18.23
N PRO A 109 0.63 -0.31 -19.13
CA PRO A 109 1.94 0.21 -19.51
C PRO A 109 1.91 1.63 -20.07
N GLU A 110 0.78 2.06 -20.65
CA GLU A 110 0.57 3.41 -21.16
C GLU A 110 0.65 4.49 -20.08
N TRP A 111 0.43 4.13 -18.80
CA TRP A 111 0.52 5.09 -17.70
C TRP A 111 1.93 5.62 -17.50
N ALA A 112 2.98 4.89 -17.91
CA ALA A 112 4.36 5.35 -17.77
C ALA A 112 4.63 6.69 -18.49
N ASN A 113 3.86 7.00 -19.54
CA ASN A 113 3.99 8.24 -20.32
C ASN A 113 2.79 9.18 -20.14
N SER A 114 1.88 8.88 -19.21
CA SER A 114 0.68 9.66 -18.97
C SER A 114 0.96 10.79 -17.98
N ALA A 115 0.57 12.02 -18.33
CA ALA A 115 0.65 13.14 -17.39
C ALA A 115 -0.22 12.95 -16.13
N ALA A 116 -1.30 12.16 -16.23
CA ALA A 116 -2.24 11.96 -15.14
C ALA A 116 -1.95 10.70 -14.31
N ASN A 117 -1.40 9.66 -14.93
CA ASN A 117 -1.26 8.34 -14.30
C ASN A 117 0.19 7.86 -14.15
N ALA A 118 1.18 8.60 -14.65
CA ALA A 118 2.56 8.25 -14.40
C ALA A 118 2.85 8.32 -12.91
N PHE A 119 3.55 7.31 -12.40
CA PHE A 119 4.07 7.37 -11.04
C PHE A 119 4.90 8.64 -10.85
N PRO A 120 4.55 9.49 -9.87
CA PRO A 120 5.24 10.75 -9.68
C PRO A 120 6.67 10.53 -9.17
N LYS A 121 7.51 11.55 -9.31
CA LYS A 121 8.78 11.60 -8.58
C LYS A 121 8.48 11.90 -7.12
N VAL A 122 8.60 10.89 -6.27
CA VAL A 122 8.27 11.00 -4.84
C VAL A 122 9.55 11.14 -4.02
N ALA A 123 9.62 12.14 -3.14
CA ALA A 123 10.73 12.29 -2.20
C ALA A 123 10.63 11.34 -0.99
N ALA A 124 9.40 11.07 -0.51
CA ALA A 124 9.08 10.18 0.59
C ALA A 124 8.13 9.03 0.14
N PRO A 125 8.62 8.02 -0.61
CA PRO A 125 7.82 6.91 -1.15
C PRO A 125 7.00 6.14 -0.12
N VAL A 126 7.52 5.92 1.10
CA VAL A 126 6.78 5.19 2.15
C VAL A 126 5.57 6.00 2.62
N GLN A 127 5.80 7.27 2.97
CA GLN A 127 4.73 8.21 3.34
C GLN A 127 3.68 8.31 2.23
N PHE A 128 4.11 8.48 0.98
CA PHE A 128 3.23 8.60 -0.16
C PHE A 128 2.29 7.39 -0.29
N ALA A 129 2.83 6.18 -0.20
CA ALA A 129 2.03 4.95 -0.31
C ALA A 129 1.03 4.81 0.85
N LEU A 130 1.46 5.05 2.09
CA LEU A 130 0.59 4.95 3.27
C LEU A 130 -0.56 5.98 3.22
N LEU A 131 -0.27 7.22 2.83
CA LEU A 131 -1.29 8.26 2.68
C LEU A 131 -2.26 7.96 1.54
N HIS A 132 -1.80 7.43 0.41
CA HIS A 132 -2.68 7.03 -0.70
C HIS A 132 -3.57 5.84 -0.33
N LEU A 133 -3.02 4.86 0.38
CA LEU A 133 -3.78 3.72 0.90
C LEU A 133 -4.85 4.19 1.88
N GLN A 134 -4.47 5.02 2.86
CA GLN A 134 -5.42 5.58 3.84
C GLN A 134 -6.49 6.45 3.17
N SER A 135 -6.11 7.29 2.22
CA SER A 135 -7.05 8.10 1.43
C SER A 135 -8.03 7.24 0.64
N SER A 136 -7.58 6.11 0.09
CA SER A 136 -8.46 5.18 -0.64
C SER A 136 -9.52 4.57 0.29
N LEU A 137 -9.12 4.19 1.51
CA LEU A 137 -10.04 3.73 2.55
C LEU A 137 -10.99 4.84 2.98
N ASP A 138 -10.50 6.06 3.22
CA ASP A 138 -11.34 7.12 3.77
C ASP A 138 -12.36 7.66 2.75
N ASN A 139 -12.00 7.71 1.47
CA ASN A 139 -12.80 8.41 0.46
C ASN A 139 -13.63 7.50 -0.46
N SER A 140 -13.34 6.19 -0.49
CA SER A 140 -13.98 5.29 -1.46
C SER A 140 -14.40 3.94 -0.90
N TYR A 141 -14.31 3.74 0.42
CA TYR A 141 -14.68 2.49 1.06
C TYR A 141 -16.18 2.19 0.98
N GLN A 142 -16.50 0.96 0.59
CA GLN A 142 -17.86 0.44 0.40
C GLN A 142 -18.11 -0.89 1.14
N GLY A 143 -17.27 -1.21 2.12
CA GLY A 143 -17.34 -2.47 2.87
C GLY A 143 -16.23 -3.47 2.51
N ARG A 144 -16.34 -4.68 3.06
CA ARG A 144 -15.42 -5.80 2.78
C ARG A 144 -15.70 -6.45 1.41
N GLY A 145 -14.63 -6.98 0.80
CA GLY A 145 -14.68 -7.86 -0.36
C GLY A 145 -15.64 -9.04 -0.16
N PRO A 146 -16.21 -9.58 -1.25
CA PRO A 146 -17.06 -10.77 -1.19
C PRO A 146 -16.28 -12.03 -0.82
#